data_AF-A0A484ZAZ4-F1
#
_entry.id   AF-A0A484ZAZ4-F1
#
_cell.length_a   1.000
_cell.length_b   1.000
_cell.length_c   1.000
_cell.angle_alpha   90.00
_cell.angle_beta   90.00
_cell.angle_gamma   90.00
#
_symmetry.space_group_name_H-M   'P 1'
#
loop_
_entity.id
_entity.type
_entity.pdbx_description
1 polymer ?
#
loop_
_entity_poly.entity_id
_entity_poly.type
_entity_poly.pdbx_seq_one_letter_code
_entity_poly.pdbx_strand_id
1 'polypeptide(L)' 'MLLRVSEAIYPQPGERHEYRLNDGSSVVECPALPAVSRLRFYDNRNHRILNKTVQASMKAAVNQHKKR' A
#
# COMPACT_ATOMS: atom_id res chain seq x y z
N MET A 1 9.38 3.41 -14.58
CA MET A 1 9.53 4.19 -13.33
C MET A 1 9.45 3.26 -12.14
N LEU A 2 10.26 3.46 -11.10
CA LEU A 2 10.19 2.66 -9.87
C LEU A 2 9.04 3.19 -8.98
N LEU A 3 8.15 2.32 -8.51
CA LEU A 3 7.11 2.70 -7.55
C LEU A 3 7.76 3.08 -6.21
N ARG A 4 7.32 4.21 -5.64
CA ARG A 4 7.79 4.69 -4.34
C ARG A 4 6.62 5.27 -3.55
N VAL A 5 6.66 5.11 -2.24
CA VAL A 5 5.71 5.77 -1.33
C VAL A 5 6.06 7.26 -1.29
N SER A 6 5.10 8.09 -1.71
CA SER A 6 5.20 9.55 -1.65
C SER A 6 4.67 10.08 -0.33
N GLU A 7 3.61 9.48 0.19
CA GLU A 7 2.93 9.93 1.41
C GLU A 7 2.44 8.72 2.21
N ALA A 8 2.55 8.80 3.53
CA ALA A 8 2.08 7.78 4.45
C ALA A 8 1.15 8.42 5.48
N ILE A 9 -0.11 7.99 5.49
CA ILE A 9 -1.17 8.53 6.34
C ILE A 9 -1.51 7.48 7.40
N TYR A 10 -1.45 7.90 8.66
CA TYR A 10 -1.69 7.07 9.83
C TYR A 10 -2.88 7.65 10.61
N PRO A 11 -4.14 7.43 10.16
CA PRO A 11 -5.31 8.02 10.78
C PRO A 11 -5.50 7.59 12.24
N GLN A 12 -5.19 6.34 12.59
CA GLN A 12 -5.16 5.85 13.96
C GLN A 12 -4.03 4.82 14.15
N PRO A 13 -3.29 4.87 15.27
CA PRO A 13 -2.24 3.90 15.56
C PRO A 13 -2.81 2.47 15.61
N GLY A 14 -2.30 1.57 14.75
CA GLY A 14 -2.64 0.15 14.77
C GLY A 14 -3.91 -0.25 14.02
N GLU A 15 -4.68 0.70 13.50
CA GLU A 15 -5.95 0.39 12.83
C GLU A 15 -5.79 0.33 11.31
N ARG A 16 -5.21 1.38 10.71
CA ARG A 16 -5.07 1.53 9.26
C ARG A 16 -3.87 2.40 8.93
N HIS A 17 -3.05 1.94 7.99
CA HIS A 17 -1.99 2.73 7.38
C HIS A 17 -2.27 2.86 5.89
N GLU A 18 -2.28 4.07 5.37
CA GLU A 18 -2.42 4.31 3.94
C GLU A 18 -1.10 4.80 3.38
N TYR A 19 -0.60 4.13 2.35
CA TYR A 19 0.59 4.48 1.63
C TYR A 19 0.19 4.94 0.23
N ARG A 20 0.33 6.23 -0.06
CA ARG A 20 0.16 6.79 -1.40
C ARG A 20 1.46 6.66 -2.16
N LEU A 21 1.36 6.14 -3.37
CA LEU A 21 2.47 5.92 -4.28
C LEU A 21 2.59 7.09 -5.27
N ASN A 22 3.75 7.21 -5.90
CA ASN A 22 4.08 8.28 -6.84
C ASN A 22 3.26 8.28 -8.14
N ASP A 23 2.60 7.18 -8.48
CA ASP A 23 1.69 7.05 -9.62
C ASP A 23 0.22 7.39 -9.26
N GLY A 24 -0.03 7.82 -8.02
CA GLY A 24 -1.36 8.08 -7.48
C GLY A 24 -2.08 6.83 -6.97
N SER A 25 -1.50 5.64 -7.15
CA SER A 25 -2.02 4.42 -6.56
C SER A 25 -1.83 4.42 -5.03
N SER A 26 -2.56 3.56 -4.33
CA SER A 26 -2.49 3.49 -2.87
C SER A 26 -2.50 2.07 -2.33
N VAL A 27 -1.80 1.89 -1.21
CA VAL A 27 -1.78 0.64 -0.45
C VAL A 27 -2.36 0.92 0.92
N VAL A 28 -3.43 0.22 1.27
CA VAL A 28 -4.02 0.26 2.60
C VAL A 28 -3.58 -0.98 3.35
N GLU A 29 -2.91 -0.79 4.47
CA GLU A 29 -2.55 -1.83 5.42
C GLU A 29 -3.48 -1.76 6.65
N CYS A 30 -4.12 -2.86 6.99
CA CYS A 30 -4.98 -3.01 8.17
C CYS A 30 -4.35 -4.05 9.12
N PRO A 31 -3.54 -3.64 10.12
CA PRO A 31 -2.81 -4.56 11.00
C PRO A 31 -3.72 -5.55 11.74
N ALA A 32 -4.93 -5.13 12.07
CA ALA A 32 -5.97 -5.93 12.73
C ALA A 32 -6.43 -7.16 11.91
N LEU A 33 -6.17 -7.19 10.60
CA LEU A 33 -6.55 -8.30 9.73
C LEU A 33 -5.43 -9.35 9.60
N PRO A 34 -5.80 -10.63 9.32
CA PRO A 34 -4.84 -11.69 9.02
C PRO A 34 -3.99 -11.33 7.80
N ALA A 35 -2.76 -11.86 7.75
CA ALA A 35 -1.71 -11.46 6.79
C ALA A 35 -2.14 -11.44 5.32
N VAL A 36 -3.07 -12.33 4.93
CA VAL A 36 -3.59 -12.45 3.56
C VAL A 36 -4.51 -11.28 3.19
N SER A 37 -5.24 -10.73 4.15
CA SER A 37 -6.22 -9.63 3.96
C SER A 37 -5.72 -8.29 4.51
N ARG A 38 -4.55 -8.29 5.16
CA ARG A 38 -3.92 -7.13 5.78
C ARG A 38 -3.56 -6.05 4.75
N LEU A 39 -3.21 -6.42 3.53
CA LEU A 39 -2.83 -5.47 2.47
C LEU A 39 -3.91 -5.40 1.40
N ARG A 40 -4.36 -4.18 1.10
CA ARG A 40 -5.28 -3.88 0.00
C ARG A 40 -4.60 -2.89 -0.93
N PHE A 41 -4.71 -3.14 -2.22
CA PHE A 41 -4.03 -2.39 -3.27
C PHE A 41 -5.09 -1.72 -4.14
N TYR A 42 -4.96 -0.42 -4.36
CA TYR A 42 -5.88 0.39 -5.13
C TYR A 42 -5.11 1.19 -6.18
N ASP A 43 -5.68 1.34 -7.37
CA ASP A 43 -5.15 2.24 -8.38
C ASP A 43 -5.52 3.71 -8.07
N ASN A 44 -5.04 4.64 -8.90
CA ASN A 44 -5.36 6.06 -8.78
C ASN A 44 -6.85 6.39 -8.99
N ARG A 45 -7.65 5.43 -9.48
CA ARG A 45 -9.10 5.55 -9.65
C ARG A 45 -9.88 4.88 -8.51
N ASN A 46 -9.19 4.51 -7.42
CA ASN A 46 -9.74 3.73 -6.30
C ASN A 46 -10.27 2.34 -6.68
N HIS A 47 -9.88 1.78 -7.82
CA HIS A 47 -10.20 0.41 -8.17
C HIS A 47 -9.23 -0.56 -7.49
N ARG A 48 -9.77 -1.67 -6.99
CA ARG A 48 -8.95 -2.70 -6.34
C ARG A 48 -8.10 -3.45 -7.36
N ILE A 49 -6.79 -3.42 -7.16
CA ILE A 49 -5.83 -4.13 -8.01
C ILE A 49 -5.74 -5.58 -7.54
N LEU A 50 -6.13 -6.53 -8.40
CA LEU A 50 -6.02 -7.97 -8.15
C LEU A 50 -4.80 -8.62 -8.83
N ASN A 51 -4.12 -7.88 -9.72
CA ASN A 51 -2.96 -8.38 -10.43
C ASN A 51 -1.77 -8.56 -9.47
N LYS A 52 -1.35 -9.81 -9.25
CA LYS A 52 -0.27 -10.18 -8.31
C LYS A 52 1.06 -9.50 -8.62
N THR A 53 1.39 -9.28 -9.89
CA THR A 53 2.64 -8.62 -10.29
C THR A 53 2.67 -7.17 -9.82
N VAL A 54 1.56 -6.46 -10.03
CA VAL A 54 1.41 -5.05 -9.59
C VAL A 54 1.40 -4.97 -8.06
N GLN A 55 0.67 -5.87 -7.40
CA GLN A 55 0.67 -5.96 -5.93
C GLN A 55 2.07 -6.20 -5.36
N ALA A 56 2.88 -7.05 -5.99
CA ALA A 56 4.26 -7.30 -5.55
C ALA A 56 5.13 -6.06 -5.67
N SER A 57 5.01 -5.29 -6.76
CA SER A 57 5.74 -4.02 -6.94
C SER A 57 5.31 -2.97 -5.91
N MET A 58 4.01 -2.83 -5.65
CA MET A 58 3.48 -1.91 -4.63
C MET A 58 3.93 -2.32 -3.22
N LYS A 59 3.87 -3.62 -2.90
CA LYS A 59 4.35 -4.17 -1.62
C LYS A 59 5.85 -3.94 -1.44
N ALA A 60 6.65 -4.09 -2.50
CA ALA A 60 8.08 -3.80 -2.48
C ALA A 60 8.35 -2.32 -2.17
N ALA A 61 7.59 -1.41 -2.76
CA ALA A 61 7.69 0.02 -2.47
C ALA A 61 7.36 0.35 -1.01
N VAL A 62 6.29 -0.22 -0.46
CA VAL A 62 5.91 -0.06 0.96
C VAL A 62 6.98 -0.65 1.88
N ASN A 63 7.48 -1.85 1.59
CA ASN A 63 8.55 -2.47 2.38
C ASN A 63 9.85 -1.66 2.33
N GLN A 64 10.19 -1.08 1.17
CA GLN A 64 11.35 -0.22 1.03
C GLN A 64 11.19 1.07 1.86
N HIS A 65 9.99 1.65 1.88
CA HIS A 65 9.68 2.81 2.72
C HIS A 65 9.81 2.48 4.21
N LYS A 66 9.30 1.32 4.67
CA LYS A 66 9.41 0.88 6.08
C LYS A 66 10.82 0.55 6.54
N LYS A 67 11.71 0.18 5.61
CA LYS A 67 13.13 -0.13 5.90
C LYS A 67 14.01 1.12 5.96
N ARG A 68 13.51 2.25 5.46
CA ARG A 68 14.17 3.55 5.53
C ARG A 68 13.85 4.24 6.84
#